data_AF-A0A7J6VWF2-F1
#
_entry.id   AF-A0A7J6VWF2-F1
#
_cell.length_a   1.000
_cell.length_b   1.000
_cell.length_c   1.000
_cell.angle_alpha   90.00
_cell.angle_beta   90.00
_cell.angle_gamma   90.00
#
_symmetry.space_group_name_H-M   'P 1'
#
loop_
_entity.id
_entity.type
_entity.pdbx_description
1 polymer ?
#
loop_
_entity_poly.entity_id
_entity_poly.type
_entity_poly.pdbx_seq_one_letter_code
_entity_poly.pdbx_strand_id
1 'polypeptide(L)' 'MEKNMGSLFQPVYTKAADAVSEFCKQLCTSDNVDSHIKTVKKKYARIVTLRSKSGWGWDDDLKMIKVNKDDAVEFIE' A
#
# COMPACT_ATOMS: atom_id res chain seq x y z
N MET A 1 -6.96 -6.39 -31.54
CA MET A 1 -5.53 -6.03 -31.35
C MET A 1 -5.43 -5.28 -30.04
N GLU A 2 -5.30 -6.01 -28.93
CA GLU A 2 -4.97 -5.40 -27.64
C GLU A 2 -3.54 -4.87 -27.71
N LYS A 3 -3.40 -3.56 -27.50
CA LYS A 3 -2.08 -2.94 -27.37
C LYS A 3 -1.41 -3.57 -26.15
N ASN A 4 -0.37 -4.36 -26.40
CA ASN A 4 0.55 -4.84 -25.38
C ASN A 4 1.12 -3.62 -24.65
N MET A 5 0.55 -3.31 -23.49
CA MET A 5 1.00 -2.25 -22.60
C MET A 5 2.30 -2.73 -21.94
N GLY A 6 3.39 -2.80 -22.72
CA GLY A 6 4.74 -2.85 -22.17
C GLY A 6 4.87 -1.66 -21.22
N SER A 7 4.83 -1.98 -19.93
CA SER A 7 4.37 -1.10 -18.86
C SER A 7 5.12 0.24 -18.84
N LEU A 8 4.35 1.34 -18.95
CA LEU A 8 4.79 2.72 -18.75
C LEU A 8 5.52 2.96 -17.40
N PHE A 9 5.51 2.00 -16.48
CA PHE A 9 6.12 2.08 -15.16
C PHE A 9 7.40 1.25 -15.00
N GLN A 10 7.82 0.47 -16.00
CA GLN A 10 9.02 -0.39 -15.91
C GLN A 10 10.29 0.38 -15.47
N PRO A 11 10.61 1.56 -16.02
CA PRO A 11 11.80 2.30 -15.60
C PRO A 11 11.79 2.73 -14.12
N VAL A 12 10.60 3.05 -13.59
CA VAL A 12 10.43 3.45 -12.19
C VAL A 12 10.61 2.24 -11.27
N TYR A 13 10.05 1.09 -11.68
CA TYR A 13 10.11 -0.13 -10.87
C TYR A 13 11.50 -0.73 -10.85
N THR A 14 12.24 -0.66 -11.96
CA THR A 14 13.66 -1.05 -11.98
C THR A 14 14.48 -0.18 -11.04
N LYS A 15 14.34 1.15 -11.09
CA LYS A 15 15.07 2.04 -10.17
C LYS A 15 14.72 1.79 -8.70
N ALA A 16 13.45 1.54 -8.40
CA ALA A 16 13.03 1.19 -7.05
C ALA A 16 13.65 -0.16 -6.61
N ALA A 17 13.69 -1.13 -7.51
CA ALA A 17 14.30 -2.44 -7.26
C ALA A 17 15.80 -2.32 -6.97
N ASP A 18 16.52 -1.49 -7.73
CA ASP A 18 17.95 -1.21 -7.50
C ASP A 18 18.18 -0.57 -6.12
N ALA A 19 17.42 0.49 -5.79
CA ALA A 19 17.54 1.19 -4.52
C ALA A 19 17.21 0.29 -3.31
N VAL A 20 16.16 -0.54 -3.42
CA VAL A 20 15.81 -1.51 -2.37
C VAL A 20 16.88 -2.58 -2.26
N SER A 21 17.42 -3.06 -3.39
CA SER A 21 18.50 -4.05 -3.37
C SER A 21 19.75 -3.52 -2.68
N GLU A 22 20.12 -2.28 -2.98
CA GLU A 22 21.25 -1.60 -2.37
C GLU A 22 21.05 -1.37 -0.87
N PHE A 23 19.86 -0.94 -0.46
CA PHE A 23 19.56 -0.65 0.95
C PHE A 23 19.47 -1.93 1.79
N CYS A 24 18.71 -2.93 1.31
CA CYS A 24 18.47 -4.17 2.03
C CYS A 24 19.59 -5.21 1.87
N LYS A 25 20.54 -4.97 0.95
CA LYS A 25 21.59 -5.94 0.58
C LYS A 25 21.04 -7.30 0.12
N GLN A 26 19.85 -7.29 -0.49
CA GLN A 26 19.17 -8.48 -1.01
C GLN A 26 18.63 -8.19 -2.40
N LEU A 27 18.75 -9.14 -3.34
CA LEU A 27 18.22 -8.97 -4.69
C LEU A 27 16.71 -8.69 -4.66
N CYS A 28 16.32 -7.55 -5.22
CA CYS A 28 14.95 -7.14 -5.48
C CYS A 28 14.80 -6.89 -6.97
N THR A 29 13.73 -7.41 -7.58
CA THR A 29 13.41 -7.21 -8.99
C THR A 29 12.22 -6.27 -9.17
N SER A 30 12.02 -5.77 -10.40
CA SER A 30 10.84 -4.96 -10.73
C SER A 30 9.53 -5.70 -10.47
N ASP A 31 9.51 -7.03 -10.63
CA ASP A 31 8.34 -7.88 -10.29
C ASP A 31 8.09 -7.96 -8.78
N ASN A 32 9.16 -7.99 -7.98
CA ASN A 32 9.04 -7.91 -6.52
C ASN A 32 8.43 -6.55 -6.11
N VAL A 33 8.88 -5.46 -6.73
CA VAL A 33 8.34 -4.11 -6.50
C VAL A 33 6.88 -4.02 -6.91
N ASP A 34 6.51 -4.51 -8.09
CA ASP A 34 5.11 -4.50 -8.56
C ASP A 34 4.19 -5.28 -7.61
N SER A 35 4.61 -6.49 -7.23
CA SER A 35 3.86 -7.34 -6.29
C SER A 35 3.69 -6.66 -4.92
N HIS A 36 4.74 -6.00 -4.44
CA HIS A 36 4.71 -5.27 -3.17
C HIS A 36 3.78 -4.06 -3.25
N ILE A 37 3.86 -3.25 -4.31
CA ILE A 37 2.98 -2.09 -4.53
C ILE A 37 1.51 -2.52 -4.57
N LYS A 38 1.17 -3.63 -5.24
CA LYS A 38 -0.20 -4.17 -5.23
C LYS A 38 -0.66 -4.51 -3.81
N THR A 39 0.22 -5.11 -3.02
CA THR A 39 -0.07 -5.43 -1.61
C THR A 39 -0.27 -4.18 -0.76
N VAL A 40 0.61 -3.18 -0.90
CA VAL A 40 0.50 -1.88 -0.22
C VAL A 40 -0.81 -1.19 -0.59
N LYS A 41 -1.14 -1.13 -1.89
CA LYS A 41 -2.41 -0.55 -2.38
C LYS A 41 -3.62 -1.26 -1.78
N LYS A 42 -3.62 -2.60 -1.72
CA LYS A 42 -4.72 -3.37 -1.12
C LYS A 42 -4.89 -3.09 0.37
N LYS A 43 -3.79 -3.03 1.13
CA LYS A 43 -3.82 -2.66 2.55
C LYS A 43 -4.28 -1.22 2.75
N TYR A 44 -3.77 -0.30 1.93
CA TYR A 44 -4.12 1.12 2.01
C TYR A 44 -5.57 1.39 1.63
N ALA A 45 -6.13 0.66 0.65
CA ALA A 45 -7.54 0.75 0.30
C ALA A 45 -8.44 0.47 1.51
N ARG A 46 -8.11 -0.54 2.33
CA ARG A 46 -8.82 -0.82 3.59
C ARG A 46 -8.73 0.36 4.56
N ILE A 47 -7.55 0.95 4.73
CA ILE A 47 -7.35 2.14 5.58
C ILE A 47 -8.20 3.32 5.06
N VAL A 48 -8.21 3.57 3.75
CA VAL A 48 -9.04 4.61 3.12
C VAL A 48 -10.53 4.38 3.38
N THR A 49 -11.01 3.14 3.23
CA THR A 49 -12.40 2.79 3.52
C THR A 49 -12.76 3.08 4.98
N LEU A 50 -11.89 2.70 5.92
CA LEU A 50 -12.10 3.00 7.34
C LEU A 50 -12.12 4.51 7.60
N ARG A 51 -11.21 5.28 6.99
CA ARG A 51 -11.17 6.75 7.10
C ARG A 51 -12.38 7.47 6.49
N SER A 52 -13.08 6.83 5.55
CA SER A 52 -14.31 7.39 4.97
C SER A 52 -15.56 7.18 5.84
N LYS A 53 -15.49 6.37 6.90
CA LYS A 53 -16.61 6.18 7.82
C LYS A 53 -16.70 7.32 8.84
N SER A 54 -17.93 7.68 9.21
CA SER A 54 -18.18 8.64 10.29
C SER A 54 -17.70 8.08 11.63
N GLY A 55 -17.05 8.90 12.47
CA GLY A 55 -16.49 8.48 13.76
C GLY A 55 -15.08 7.89 13.68
N TRP A 56 -14.54 7.71 12.47
CA TRP A 56 -13.21 7.17 12.23
C TRP A 56 -12.26 8.30 11.78
N GLY A 57 -11.20 8.52 12.55
CA GLY A 57 -10.16 9.50 12.31
C GLY A 57 -8.79 8.89 12.02
N TRP A 58 -7.81 9.76 11.85
CA TRP A 58 -6.40 9.41 11.71
C TRP A 58 -5.61 10.03 12.85
N ASP A 59 -4.87 9.20 13.58
CA ASP A 59 -3.85 9.64 14.52
C ASP A 59 -2.54 9.79 13.75
N ASP A 60 -2.10 11.04 13.54
CA ASP A 60 -0.91 11.31 12.73
C ASP A 60 0.40 11.08 13.49
N ASP A 61 0.37 11.06 14.82
CA ASP A 61 1.55 10.78 15.64
C ASP A 61 1.85 9.28 15.65
N LEU A 62 0.79 8.47 15.82
CA LEU A 62 0.88 7.02 15.85
C LEU A 62 0.75 6.37 14.47
N LYS A 63 0.41 7.16 13.44
CA LYS A 63 0.13 6.72 12.07
C LYS A 63 -0.90 5.58 12.03
N MET A 64 -2.01 5.74 12.77
CA MET A 64 -3.04 4.71 12.91
C MET A 64 -4.47 5.27 12.81
N ILE A 65 -5.42 4.37 12.58
CA ILE A 65 -6.85 4.69 12.63
C ILE A 65 -7.26 4.93 14.08
N LYS A 66 -7.90 6.07 14.32
CA LYS A 66 -8.51 6.42 15.61
C LYS A 66 -10.01 6.25 15.51
N VAL A 67 -10.60 5.47 16.39
CA VAL A 67 -12.04 5.21 16.41
C VAL A 67 -12.48 5.03 17.87
N ASN A 68 -13.71 5.44 18.20
CA ASN A 68 -14.26 5.16 19.51
C ASN A 68 -14.59 3.68 19.66
N LYS A 69 -14.54 3.16 20.88
CA LYS A 69 -14.82 1.75 21.15
C LYS A 69 -16.19 1.32 20.60
N ASP A 70 -17.21 2.15 20.79
CA ASP A 70 -18.59 1.85 20.39
C ASP A 70 -18.75 1.79 18.85
N ASP A 71 -17.99 2.62 18.12
CA ASP A 71 -17.97 2.65 16.65
C ASP A 71 -17.10 1.50 16.06
N ALA A 72 -16.19 0.92 16.86
CA ALA A 72 -15.26 -0.13 16.43
C ALA A 72 -15.86 -1.55 16.52
N VAL A 73 -16.86 -1.76 17.38
CA VAL A 73 -17.50 -3.07 17.60
C VAL A 73 -18.13 -3.62 16.32
N GLU A 74 -18.61 -2.76 15.42
CA GLU A 74 -19.17 -3.13 14.10
C GLU A 74 -18.17 -3.88 13.18
N PHE A 75 -16.86 -3.89 13.50
CA PHE A 75 -15.81 -4.42 12.63
C PHE A 75 -15.00 -5.59 13.20
N ILE A 76 -15.22 -5.96 14.46
CA ILE A 76 -14.43 -7.02 15.13
C ILE A 76 -15.10 -8.40 15.01
N GLU A 77 -16.30 -8.48 14.44
CA GLU A 77 -16.97 -9.74 14.05
C GLU A 77 -16.67 -10.13 12.58
#